data_AF-A0A970EB74-F1
#
_entry.id   AF-A0A970EB74-F1
#
_cell.length_a   1.000
_cell.length_b   1.000
_cell.length_c   1.000
_cell.angle_alpha   90.00
_cell.angle_beta   90.00
_cell.angle_gamma   90.00
#
_symmetry.space_group_name_H-M   'P 1'
#
loop_
_entity.id
_entity.type
_entity.pdbx_description
1 polymer ?
#
loop_
_entity_poly.entity_id
_entity_poly.type
_entity_poly.pdbx_seq_one_letter_code
_entity_poly.pdbx_strand_id
1 'polypeptide(L)'
;MSSKKWLLFFALSVLLIAFAIAAFNYYTDPFGAFGDRFLAWHSFNFTQNPRVAKIAYLDRHHTAYDSYLIGSSSTSSFPVELLNKYLHASFYNLFMYGADIYDVLRTVSYVANNYEVKNIVLNLGVLNAEKYMLETNPLTDNLHAKTEGAPLLPFYAKYLFANPRYGLEKLQSRKEDSYLPQVFDVFNVATGAYDKSLRDIERIQDLPSYLERYPVFRDYPYNRYELPYSDEFIASVREIKEICEARNINLLVIFFPLYHEHAVLFDYEQLADIYTRLAQITSFWDFSVHPVNADPRFFYDATHFRNDMGRMALAKIFGDETVYVPEGFGTLVTPENALEQAAKYRAGYKLDDSTYTKEVPVLLYHHLAAEADGPLTISARQFEAQIKALAEAGYTGVSLGQLVEYVEKGTELPEKPVVITFDDGYASNYEIAYPILQKFGMKATIFVIGSSVGKDTYKDTAYPIIPHFGYEEAREMLASGLIEIQSHTYDMHQSAEYEGKTARTAVEPLAGESEKAFIEALRADFLQSRQELAKETGTVVFALSYPLGKYSDLAEVVLKELGVKVTLSTEPGVNTLIKGLPQCLRVLKRIPVDESVSPVALLQMF
;
A
#
# COMPACT_ATOMS: atom_id res chain seq x y z
N MET A 1 -48.90 17.59 42.67
CA MET A 1 -48.02 18.70 42.20
C MET A 1 -48.88 19.70 41.44
N SER A 2 -48.79 21.02 41.70
CA SER A 2 -49.60 22.01 40.95
C SER A 2 -49.19 22.06 39.48
N SER A 3 -50.11 22.37 38.56
CA SER A 3 -49.84 22.50 37.11
C SER A 3 -48.63 23.38 36.79
N LYS A 4 -48.45 24.50 37.48
CA LYS A 4 -47.26 25.37 37.35
C LYS A 4 -45.94 24.68 37.73
N LYS A 5 -45.94 23.91 38.83
CA LYS A 5 -44.78 23.13 39.28
C LYS A 5 -44.47 21.98 38.33
N TRP A 6 -45.50 21.34 37.76
CA TRP A 6 -45.32 20.30 36.75
C TRP A 6 -44.72 20.87 35.47
N LEU A 7 -45.25 21.99 34.94
CA LEU A 7 -44.71 22.64 33.75
C LEU A 7 -43.26 23.06 33.94
N LEU A 8 -42.93 23.64 35.11
CA LEU A 8 -41.55 24.00 35.43
C LEU A 8 -40.64 22.77 35.49
N PHE A 9 -41.07 21.69 36.16
CA PHE A 9 -40.28 20.46 36.26
C PHE A 9 -40.09 19.78 34.89
N PHE A 10 -41.12 19.75 34.07
CA PHE A 10 -41.05 19.23 32.70
C PHE A 10 -40.06 20.05 31.86
N ALA A 11 -40.16 21.38 31.87
CA ALA A 11 -39.24 22.24 31.14
C ALA A 11 -37.79 22.07 31.61
N LEU A 12 -37.55 21.99 32.93
CA LEU A 12 -36.23 21.73 33.49
C LEU A 12 -35.69 20.35 33.10
N SER A 13 -36.55 19.32 33.04
CA SER A 13 -36.16 17.97 32.64
C SER A 13 -35.77 17.92 31.17
N VAL A 14 -36.54 18.59 30.29
CA VAL A 14 -36.21 18.71 28.86
C VAL A 14 -34.87 19.44 28.68
N LEU A 15 -34.65 20.55 29.38
CA LEU A 15 -33.38 21.29 29.34
C LEU A 15 -32.20 20.45 29.86
N LEU A 16 -32.41 19.67 30.93
CA LEU A 16 -31.38 18.78 31.46
C LEU A 16 -31.02 17.67 30.47
N ILE A 17 -32.01 17.06 29.82
CA ILE A 17 -31.80 16.03 28.78
C ILE A 17 -31.07 16.65 27.58
N ALA A 18 -31.53 17.81 27.11
CA ALA A 18 -30.89 18.52 26.00
C ALA A 18 -29.42 18.86 26.33
N PHE A 19 -29.16 19.36 27.55
CA PHE A 19 -27.81 19.61 28.03
C PHE A 19 -26.97 18.33 28.11
N ALA A 20 -27.54 17.22 28.60
CA ALA A 20 -26.84 15.95 28.69
C ALA A 20 -26.45 15.40 27.31
N ILE A 21 -27.35 15.49 26.32
CA ILE A 21 -27.07 15.11 24.92
C ILE A 21 -25.97 16.00 24.34
N ALA A 22 -26.09 17.33 24.49
CA ALA A 22 -25.10 18.28 24.00
C ALA A 22 -23.72 18.05 24.63
N ALA A 23 -23.66 17.85 25.95
CA ALA A 23 -22.43 17.55 26.66
C ALA A 23 -21.82 16.21 26.22
N PHE A 24 -22.65 15.18 26.04
CA PHE A 24 -22.19 13.87 25.58
C PHE A 24 -21.62 13.90 24.15
N ASN A 25 -22.31 14.55 23.22
CA ASN A 25 -21.84 14.70 21.84
C ASN A 25 -20.62 15.63 21.75
N TYR A 26 -20.53 16.67 22.57
CA TYR A 26 -19.33 17.50 22.65
C TYR A 26 -18.13 16.73 23.21
N TYR A 27 -18.36 15.85 24.20
CA TYR A 27 -17.31 15.03 24.79
C TYR A 27 -16.80 13.94 23.83
N THR A 28 -17.72 13.22 23.19
CA THR A 28 -17.38 12.12 22.28
C THR A 28 -16.94 12.60 20.89
N ASP A 29 -17.49 13.74 20.46
CA ASP A 29 -17.28 14.39 19.17
C ASP A 29 -17.17 13.39 18.01
N PRO A 30 -18.22 12.61 17.71
CA PRO A 30 -18.12 11.49 16.77
C PRO A 30 -17.78 11.91 15.34
N PHE A 31 -18.10 13.15 14.96
CA PHE A 31 -17.81 13.72 13.63
C PHE A 31 -16.56 14.62 13.62
N GLY A 32 -15.88 14.79 14.76
CA GLY A 32 -14.69 15.65 14.87
C GLY A 32 -14.98 17.13 14.68
N ALA A 33 -16.24 17.57 14.76
CA ALA A 33 -16.64 18.95 14.52
C ALA A 33 -16.02 19.93 15.53
N PHE A 34 -15.74 19.46 16.75
CA PHE A 34 -15.16 20.24 17.83
C PHE A 34 -13.63 20.04 17.97
N GLY A 35 -13.03 19.29 17.05
CA GLY A 35 -11.60 18.94 17.02
C GLY A 35 -11.22 17.82 18.00
N ASP A 36 -12.19 16.98 18.40
CA ASP A 36 -12.04 15.81 19.29
C ASP A 36 -11.09 16.02 20.47
N ARG A 37 -11.46 16.98 21.32
CA ARG A 37 -10.58 17.52 22.37
C ARG A 37 -10.30 16.55 23.51
N PHE A 38 -11.11 15.49 23.66
CA PHE A 38 -11.06 14.61 24.83
C PHE A 38 -10.60 13.21 24.46
N LEU A 39 -11.15 12.60 23.40
CA LEU A 39 -10.79 11.23 23.02
C LEU A 39 -9.56 11.20 22.12
N ALA A 40 -9.31 12.28 21.36
CA ALA A 40 -8.20 12.45 20.42
C ALA A 40 -8.06 11.29 19.41
N TRP A 41 -9.18 10.71 19.00
CA TRP A 41 -9.24 9.62 18.03
C TRP A 41 -9.75 10.14 16.69
N HIS A 42 -8.86 10.90 16.03
CA HIS A 42 -9.17 11.61 14.79
C HIS A 42 -9.47 10.69 13.61
N SER A 43 -8.86 9.51 13.53
CA SER A 43 -9.11 8.56 12.43
C SER A 43 -10.60 8.20 12.35
N PHE A 44 -11.23 7.89 13.49
CA PHE A 44 -12.67 7.65 13.55
C PHE A 44 -13.47 8.83 12.99
N ASN A 45 -13.10 10.05 13.39
CA ASN A 45 -13.80 11.24 12.91
C ASN A 45 -13.66 11.46 11.41
N PHE A 46 -12.45 11.23 10.89
CA PHE A 46 -12.17 11.35 9.46
C PHE A 46 -12.99 10.33 8.67
N THR A 47 -13.19 9.13 9.21
CA THR A 47 -14.06 8.11 8.63
C THR A 47 -15.52 8.57 8.54
N GLN A 48 -16.03 9.29 9.55
CA GLN A 48 -17.42 9.76 9.55
C GLN A 48 -17.67 10.94 8.61
N ASN A 49 -16.80 11.96 8.64
CA ASN A 49 -16.88 13.10 7.74
C ASN A 49 -15.49 13.78 7.61
N PRO A 50 -14.72 13.48 6.54
CA PRO A 50 -13.40 14.06 6.37
C PRO A 50 -13.44 15.57 6.07
N ARG A 51 -14.52 16.09 5.46
CA ARG A 51 -14.68 17.53 5.16
C ARG A 51 -14.70 18.38 6.43
N VAL A 52 -15.39 17.88 7.46
CA VAL A 52 -15.54 18.58 8.74
C VAL A 52 -14.36 18.31 9.65
N ALA A 53 -14.04 17.04 9.86
CA ALA A 53 -13.07 16.63 10.87
C ALA A 53 -11.64 17.07 10.52
N LYS A 54 -11.23 17.05 9.24
CA LYS A 54 -9.88 17.49 8.85
C LYS A 54 -9.69 19.00 8.99
N ILE A 55 -10.73 19.80 8.70
CA ILE A 55 -10.68 21.26 8.93
C ILE A 55 -10.55 21.56 10.43
N ALA A 56 -11.34 20.89 11.27
CA ALA A 56 -11.25 21.03 12.72
C ALA A 56 -9.90 20.54 13.29
N TYR A 57 -9.30 19.50 12.69
CA TYR A 57 -7.96 19.05 13.03
C TYR A 57 -6.89 20.11 12.69
N LEU A 58 -6.96 20.70 11.50
CA LEU A 58 -6.00 21.72 11.05
C LEU A 58 -6.06 23.01 11.87
N ASP A 59 -7.19 23.36 12.50
CA ASP A 59 -7.25 24.50 13.44
C ASP A 59 -6.14 24.45 14.51
N ARG A 60 -5.66 23.25 14.87
CA ARG A 60 -4.63 23.04 15.88
C ARG A 60 -3.30 22.53 15.33
N HIS A 61 -3.28 22.05 14.09
CA HIS A 61 -2.13 21.34 13.51
C HIS A 61 -1.63 21.94 12.19
N HIS A 62 -2.25 23.01 11.67
CA HIS A 62 -1.87 23.60 10.39
C HIS A 62 -0.41 24.02 10.34
N THR A 63 0.21 24.44 11.44
CA THR A 63 1.63 24.84 11.48
C THR A 63 2.62 23.68 11.23
N ALA A 64 2.16 22.42 11.28
CA ALA A 64 2.97 21.27 10.90
C ALA A 64 3.07 21.08 9.38
N TYR A 65 2.24 21.80 8.61
CA TYR A 65 2.12 21.66 7.17
C TYR A 65 2.25 23.03 6.51
N ASP A 66 2.92 23.07 5.36
CA ASP A 66 3.01 24.28 4.55
C ASP A 66 2.49 24.03 3.13
N SER A 67 1.97 22.83 2.86
CA SER A 67 1.54 22.41 1.54
C SER A 67 0.36 21.45 1.65
N TYR A 68 -0.51 21.43 0.64
CA TYR A 68 -1.77 20.68 0.72
C TYR A 68 -2.09 19.98 -0.60
N LEU A 69 -2.51 18.73 -0.48
CA LEU A 69 -3.01 17.92 -1.58
C LEU A 69 -4.53 17.82 -1.43
N ILE A 70 -5.29 18.33 -2.40
CA ILE A 70 -6.76 18.54 -2.29
C ILE A 70 -7.47 17.91 -3.49
N GLY A 71 -8.55 17.18 -3.24
CA GLY A 71 -9.36 16.52 -4.26
C GLY A 71 -10.37 15.51 -3.70
N SER A 72 -10.87 14.62 -4.56
CA SER A 72 -11.77 13.50 -4.18
C SER A 72 -11.01 12.32 -3.54
N SER A 73 -11.69 11.25 -3.15
CA SER A 73 -11.11 10.10 -2.45
C SER A 73 -9.91 9.44 -3.13
N SER A 74 -9.84 9.45 -4.45
CA SER A 74 -8.70 8.93 -5.23
C SER A 74 -7.40 9.71 -4.96
N THR A 75 -7.50 10.95 -4.48
CA THR A 75 -6.37 11.78 -4.03
C THR A 75 -5.57 11.15 -2.89
N SER A 76 -6.21 10.28 -2.11
CA SER A 76 -5.56 9.49 -1.07
C SER A 76 -4.44 8.59 -1.59
N SER A 77 -4.40 8.29 -2.91
CA SER A 77 -3.40 7.41 -3.52
C SER A 77 -2.12 8.12 -4.00
N PHE A 78 -1.98 9.42 -3.75
CA PHE A 78 -0.73 10.15 -3.96
C PHE A 78 0.05 10.24 -2.63
N PRO A 79 1.23 9.61 -2.52
CA PRO A 79 2.02 9.62 -1.28
C PRO A 79 2.56 11.02 -0.96
N VAL A 80 2.20 11.56 0.21
CA VAL A 80 2.64 12.90 0.64
C VAL A 80 4.14 12.94 0.91
N GLU A 81 4.75 11.81 1.29
CA GLU A 81 6.18 11.69 1.57
C GLU A 81 7.02 11.96 0.32
N LEU A 82 6.52 11.55 -0.86
CA LEU A 82 7.18 11.84 -2.14
C LEU A 82 7.02 13.31 -2.53
N LEU A 83 5.85 13.90 -2.32
CA LEU A 83 5.66 15.33 -2.54
C LEU A 83 6.57 16.15 -1.61
N ASN A 84 6.71 15.75 -0.35
CA ASN A 84 7.63 16.36 0.61
C ASN A 84 9.08 16.29 0.13
N LYS A 85 9.50 15.13 -0.41
CA LYS A 85 10.83 14.92 -1.01
C LYS A 85 11.04 15.84 -2.22
N TYR A 86 10.13 15.84 -3.18
CA TYR A 86 10.31 16.54 -4.45
C TYR A 86 10.17 18.06 -4.35
N LEU A 87 9.31 18.55 -3.46
CA LEU A 87 9.01 19.98 -3.32
C LEU A 87 9.64 20.62 -2.09
N HIS A 88 10.41 19.86 -1.29
CA HIS A 88 11.01 20.30 -0.03
C HIS A 88 9.98 20.98 0.90
N ALA A 89 8.88 20.28 1.13
CA ALA A 89 7.68 20.78 1.77
C ALA A 89 7.13 19.82 2.84
N SER A 90 6.10 20.24 3.56
CA SER A 90 5.32 19.39 4.47
C SER A 90 3.86 19.37 4.05
N PHE A 91 3.46 18.30 3.37
CA PHE A 91 2.14 18.08 2.80
C PHE A 91 1.18 17.43 3.78
N TYR A 92 -0.07 17.91 3.76
CA TYR A 92 -1.22 17.21 4.32
C TYR A 92 -2.24 16.88 3.24
N ASN A 93 -2.77 15.65 3.25
CA ASN A 93 -3.77 15.18 2.31
C ASN A 93 -5.20 15.52 2.80
N LEU A 94 -5.82 16.48 2.13
CA LEU A 94 -7.16 16.99 2.39
C LEU A 94 -8.22 16.38 1.47
N PHE A 95 -8.02 15.13 1.02
CA PHE A 95 -9.07 14.47 0.24
C PHE A 95 -10.40 14.38 0.99
N MET A 96 -11.48 14.36 0.21
CA MET A 96 -12.86 14.28 0.66
C MET A 96 -13.61 13.19 -0.12
N TYR A 97 -14.57 12.51 0.53
CA TYR A 97 -15.35 11.44 -0.10
C TYR A 97 -16.24 11.98 -1.21
N GLY A 98 -16.07 11.46 -2.43
CA GLY A 98 -16.91 11.82 -3.58
C GLY A 98 -16.99 13.32 -3.84
N ALA A 99 -15.92 14.07 -3.55
CA ALA A 99 -15.94 15.52 -3.68
C ALA A 99 -16.19 16.00 -5.10
N ASP A 100 -17.03 17.01 -5.22
CA ASP A 100 -17.18 17.78 -6.44
C ASP A 100 -16.20 18.98 -6.45
N ILE A 101 -16.22 19.75 -7.52
CA ILE A 101 -15.32 20.90 -7.66
C ILE A 101 -15.63 22.04 -6.68
N TYR A 102 -16.88 22.16 -6.19
CA TYR A 102 -17.24 23.16 -5.19
C TYR A 102 -16.55 22.86 -3.85
N ASP A 103 -16.60 21.60 -3.41
CA ASP A 103 -15.86 21.14 -2.21
C ASP A 103 -14.38 21.51 -2.27
N VAL A 104 -13.75 21.28 -3.43
CA VAL A 104 -12.34 21.59 -3.68
C VAL A 104 -12.09 23.10 -3.60
N LEU A 105 -12.88 23.91 -4.31
CA LEU A 105 -12.75 25.37 -4.30
C LEU A 105 -12.88 25.95 -2.89
N ARG A 106 -13.92 25.54 -2.14
CA ARG A 106 -14.14 26.04 -0.77
C ARG A 106 -12.99 25.66 0.17
N THR A 107 -12.46 24.45 0.01
CA THR A 107 -11.34 23.97 0.82
C THR A 107 -10.05 24.72 0.49
N VAL A 108 -9.73 24.89 -0.80
CA VAL A 108 -8.58 25.68 -1.26
C VAL A 108 -8.66 27.11 -0.76
N SER A 109 -9.81 27.76 -0.97
CA SER A 109 -10.04 29.14 -0.52
C SER A 109 -9.85 29.28 0.98
N TYR A 110 -10.38 28.35 1.78
CA TYR A 110 -10.19 28.37 3.22
C TYR A 110 -8.72 28.23 3.63
N VAL A 111 -8.03 27.21 3.12
CA VAL A 111 -6.63 26.92 3.46
C VAL A 111 -5.71 28.08 3.05
N ALA A 112 -5.84 28.55 1.82
CA ALA A 112 -5.04 29.66 1.30
C ALA A 112 -5.27 30.99 2.03
N ASN A 113 -6.46 31.19 2.62
CA ASN A 113 -6.79 32.41 3.35
C ASN A 113 -6.42 32.38 4.84
N ASN A 114 -6.22 31.20 5.43
CA ASN A 114 -6.09 31.06 6.87
C ASN A 114 -4.73 30.50 7.31
N TYR A 115 -3.97 29.87 6.41
CA TYR A 115 -2.69 29.23 6.71
C TYR A 115 -1.56 29.77 5.84
N GLU A 116 -0.32 29.52 6.24
CA GLU A 116 0.85 29.75 5.39
C GLU A 116 1.00 28.59 4.40
N VAL A 117 0.84 28.87 3.10
CA VAL A 117 0.82 27.85 2.05
C VAL A 117 1.89 28.14 1.01
N LYS A 118 2.74 27.14 0.73
CA LYS A 118 3.74 27.15 -0.34
C LYS A 118 3.23 26.45 -1.60
N ASN A 119 2.63 25.27 -1.44
CA ASN A 119 2.18 24.45 -2.57
C ASN A 119 0.75 23.96 -2.38
N ILE A 120 -0.03 24.01 -3.45
CA ILE A 120 -1.29 23.29 -3.59
C ILE A 120 -1.16 22.32 -4.77
N VAL A 121 -1.39 21.04 -4.48
CA VAL A 121 -1.55 20.02 -5.52
C VAL A 121 -3.04 19.70 -5.61
N LEU A 122 -3.66 20.03 -6.73
CA LEU A 122 -5.03 19.63 -7.03
C LEU A 122 -5.01 18.29 -7.75
N ASN A 123 -5.69 17.32 -7.16
CA ASN A 123 -5.96 16.07 -7.84
C ASN A 123 -7.43 16.00 -8.23
N LEU A 124 -7.68 16.21 -9.52
CA LEU A 124 -8.99 16.34 -10.13
C LEU A 124 -9.24 15.19 -11.11
N GLY A 125 -10.44 15.12 -11.63
CA GLY A 125 -10.80 14.30 -12.78
C GLY A 125 -12.07 14.85 -13.40
N VAL A 126 -12.41 14.37 -14.60
CA VAL A 126 -13.63 14.81 -15.29
C VAL A 126 -14.90 14.58 -14.46
N LEU A 127 -14.93 13.55 -13.61
CA LEU A 127 -16.03 13.29 -12.67
C LEU A 127 -16.29 14.42 -11.66
N ASN A 128 -15.35 15.33 -11.41
CA ASN A 128 -15.61 16.49 -10.57
C ASN A 128 -16.59 17.50 -11.22
N ALA A 129 -16.94 17.29 -12.50
CA ALA A 129 -18.00 18.02 -13.22
C ALA A 129 -19.35 17.25 -13.30
N GLU A 130 -19.44 16.06 -12.69
CA GLU A 130 -20.69 15.27 -12.65
C GLU A 130 -21.72 15.89 -11.70
N LYS A 131 -21.26 16.46 -10.59
CA LYS A 131 -22.06 17.02 -9.48
C LYS A 131 -21.54 18.39 -9.10
N TYR A 132 -22.37 19.19 -8.42
CA TYR A 132 -21.98 20.49 -7.90
C TYR A 132 -22.79 20.84 -6.64
N MET A 133 -22.10 21.26 -5.58
CA MET A 133 -22.69 21.55 -4.27
C MET A 133 -23.51 20.36 -3.71
N LEU A 134 -23.03 19.13 -3.90
CA LEU A 134 -23.75 17.95 -3.45
C LEU A 134 -23.61 17.74 -1.93
N GLU A 135 -24.73 17.86 -1.21
CA GLU A 135 -24.84 17.45 0.20
C GLU A 135 -26.00 16.46 0.35
N THR A 136 -25.71 15.16 0.39
CA THR A 136 -26.78 14.15 0.57
C THR A 136 -27.15 13.92 2.03
N ASN A 137 -26.22 14.21 2.94
CA ASN A 137 -26.41 14.05 4.37
C ASN A 137 -25.84 15.25 5.16
N PRO A 138 -26.63 15.89 6.04
CA PRO A 138 -26.24 17.11 6.74
C PRO A 138 -25.21 16.91 7.87
N LEU A 139 -24.79 15.67 8.15
CA LEU A 139 -23.77 15.35 9.16
C LEU A 139 -22.50 14.72 8.56
N THR A 140 -22.65 13.87 7.52
CA THR A 140 -21.53 13.09 6.95
C THR A 140 -20.97 13.67 5.66
N ASP A 141 -21.73 14.48 4.94
CA ASP A 141 -21.37 14.94 3.59
C ASP A 141 -21.18 16.45 3.52
N ASN A 142 -21.63 17.19 4.53
CA ASN A 142 -21.54 18.64 4.56
C ASN A 142 -20.10 19.14 4.72
N LEU A 143 -19.82 20.32 4.16
CA LEU A 143 -18.59 21.06 4.43
C LEU A 143 -18.57 21.63 5.87
N HIS A 144 -17.37 21.96 6.34
CA HIS A 144 -17.23 22.71 7.59
C HIS A 144 -17.71 24.15 7.37
N ALA A 145 -18.55 24.71 8.24
CA ALA A 145 -19.10 26.06 8.05
C ALA A 145 -18.05 27.16 7.83
N LYS A 146 -16.84 26.98 8.39
CA LYS A 146 -15.67 27.85 8.14
C LYS A 146 -15.25 27.91 6.68
N THR A 147 -15.30 26.80 5.94
CA THR A 147 -14.90 26.80 4.52
C THR A 147 -15.93 27.50 3.65
N GLU A 148 -17.19 27.53 4.08
CA GLU A 148 -18.29 28.19 3.37
C GLU A 148 -18.53 29.64 3.83
N GLY A 149 -17.95 30.05 4.96
CA GLY A 149 -18.31 31.31 5.61
C GLY A 149 -19.73 31.30 6.21
N ALA A 150 -20.28 30.11 6.45
CA ALA A 150 -21.61 29.94 7.01
C ALA A 150 -21.64 30.25 8.53
N PRO A 151 -22.81 30.60 9.10
CA PRO A 151 -22.92 30.88 10.53
C PRO A 151 -22.51 29.67 11.40
N LEU A 152 -21.58 29.89 12.33
CA LEU A 152 -21.02 28.83 13.16
C LEU A 152 -22.02 28.23 14.17
N LEU A 153 -22.92 29.05 14.73
CA LEU A 153 -23.86 28.59 15.74
C LEU A 153 -24.80 27.46 15.24
N PRO A 154 -25.53 27.61 14.12
CA PRO A 154 -26.36 26.53 13.61
C PRO A 154 -25.54 25.30 13.17
N PHE A 155 -24.33 25.52 12.64
CA PHE A 155 -23.41 24.42 12.30
C PHE A 155 -23.02 23.58 13.51
N TYR A 156 -22.61 24.20 14.62
CA TYR A 156 -22.25 23.46 15.82
C TYR A 156 -23.47 22.89 16.56
N ALA A 157 -24.62 23.58 16.52
CA ALA A 157 -25.84 23.11 17.14
C ALA A 157 -26.31 21.76 16.57
N LYS A 158 -26.22 21.53 15.26
CA LYS A 158 -26.60 20.23 14.68
C LYS A 158 -25.75 19.06 15.18
N TYR A 159 -24.45 19.28 15.46
CA TYR A 159 -23.58 18.24 16.04
C TYR A 159 -23.81 18.06 17.54
N LEU A 160 -24.02 19.14 18.30
CA LEU A 160 -24.36 19.05 19.73
C LEU A 160 -25.64 18.24 19.95
N PHE A 161 -26.64 18.40 19.10
CA PHE A 161 -27.93 17.70 19.23
C PHE A 161 -28.08 16.52 18.27
N ALA A 162 -26.98 16.02 17.70
CA ALA A 162 -26.98 14.79 16.90
C ALA A 162 -27.44 13.58 17.74
N ASN A 163 -27.88 12.52 17.06
CA ASN A 163 -28.30 11.30 17.76
C ASN A 163 -27.13 10.74 18.61
N PRO A 164 -27.28 10.57 19.93
CA PRO A 164 -26.18 10.13 20.81
C PRO A 164 -25.67 8.72 20.49
N ARG A 165 -26.36 7.95 19.63
CA ARG A 165 -25.86 6.67 19.12
C ARG A 165 -24.50 6.80 18.42
N TYR A 166 -24.23 7.88 17.71
CA TYR A 166 -22.92 8.09 17.07
C TYR A 166 -21.77 8.16 18.11
N GLY A 167 -22.01 8.85 19.23
CA GLY A 167 -21.02 8.92 20.32
C GLY A 167 -20.86 7.58 21.03
N LEU A 168 -21.94 6.82 21.20
CA LEU A 168 -21.88 5.46 21.77
C LEU A 168 -21.13 4.49 20.85
N GLU A 169 -21.38 4.57 19.54
CA GLU A 169 -20.69 3.78 18.52
C GLU A 169 -19.18 4.05 18.54
N LYS A 170 -18.76 5.33 18.56
CA LYS A 170 -17.34 5.68 18.72
C LYS A 170 -16.72 5.06 19.97
N LEU A 171 -17.41 5.09 21.10
CA LEU A 171 -16.90 4.48 22.34
C LEU A 171 -16.85 2.95 22.28
N GLN A 172 -17.76 2.32 21.52
CA GLN A 172 -17.75 0.87 21.30
C GLN A 172 -16.62 0.48 20.36
N SER A 173 -16.52 1.11 19.18
CA SER A 173 -15.46 0.88 18.21
C SER A 173 -14.07 1.02 18.83
N ARG A 174 -13.89 1.92 19.80
CA ARG A 174 -12.60 2.09 20.50
C ARG A 174 -12.13 0.86 21.25
N LYS A 175 -13.06 -0.02 21.64
CA LYS A 175 -12.74 -1.29 22.31
C LYS A 175 -12.38 -2.40 21.33
N GLU A 176 -12.86 -2.26 20.09
CA GLU A 176 -12.66 -3.20 18.98
C GLU A 176 -11.49 -2.75 18.07
N ASP A 177 -10.92 -1.57 18.34
CA ASP A 177 -9.79 -0.97 17.64
C ASP A 177 -8.55 -1.87 17.69
N SER A 178 -7.79 -1.88 16.60
CA SER A 178 -6.64 -2.75 16.39
C SER A 178 -5.51 -2.02 15.68
N TYR A 179 -4.34 -2.63 15.60
CA TYR A 179 -3.24 -2.07 14.81
C TYR A 179 -3.56 -1.99 13.32
N LEU A 180 -4.30 -2.99 12.83
CA LEU A 180 -4.75 -3.03 11.44
C LEU A 180 -5.98 -2.14 11.27
N PRO A 181 -6.11 -1.42 10.13
CA PRO A 181 -7.22 -0.52 9.90
C PRO A 181 -8.55 -1.27 9.90
N GLN A 182 -9.52 -0.74 10.65
CA GLN A 182 -10.89 -1.22 10.69
C GLN A 182 -11.81 -0.32 9.86
N VAL A 183 -13.04 -0.78 9.59
CA VAL A 183 -14.02 -0.03 8.80
C VAL A 183 -14.37 1.35 9.38
N PHE A 184 -14.10 1.55 10.68
CA PHE A 184 -14.41 2.78 11.39
C PHE A 184 -13.21 3.74 11.52
N ASP A 185 -11.98 3.38 11.16
CA ASP A 185 -10.77 4.19 11.36
C ASP A 185 -9.75 4.07 10.23
N VAL A 186 -10.23 4.22 8.99
CA VAL A 186 -9.45 4.01 7.76
C VAL A 186 -8.45 5.12 7.41
N PHE A 187 -8.05 6.00 8.33
CA PHE A 187 -7.16 7.14 8.04
C PHE A 187 -5.84 7.11 8.81
N ASN A 188 -4.77 7.45 8.11
CA ASN A 188 -3.53 7.89 8.75
C ASN A 188 -3.66 9.37 9.13
N VAL A 189 -3.69 9.67 10.44
CA VAL A 189 -3.91 11.03 10.96
C VAL A 189 -2.75 11.97 10.64
N ALA A 190 -1.51 11.47 10.54
CA ALA A 190 -0.34 12.31 10.29
C ALA A 190 -0.30 12.79 8.83
N THR A 191 -0.72 11.96 7.89
CA THR A 191 -0.70 12.30 6.45
C THR A 191 -2.04 12.81 5.94
N GLY A 192 -3.14 12.48 6.63
CA GLY A 192 -4.52 12.73 6.19
C GLY A 192 -4.99 11.77 5.10
N ALA A 193 -4.16 10.83 4.65
CA ALA A 193 -4.51 9.83 3.64
C ALA A 193 -5.26 8.64 4.26
N TYR A 194 -5.81 7.77 3.40
CA TYR A 194 -6.33 6.48 3.86
C TYR A 194 -5.18 5.64 4.38
N ASP A 195 -5.41 4.94 5.48
CA ASP A 195 -4.58 3.81 5.88
C ASP A 195 -4.86 2.64 4.94
N LYS A 196 -3.91 2.39 4.04
CA LYS A 196 -3.95 1.30 3.07
C LYS A 196 -2.95 0.20 3.43
N SER A 197 -2.47 0.14 4.67
CA SER A 197 -1.48 -0.86 5.12
C SER A 197 -1.85 -2.29 4.69
N LEU A 198 -3.08 -2.72 4.95
CA LEU A 198 -3.61 -4.02 4.51
C LEU A 198 -3.74 -4.14 2.99
N ARG A 199 -4.24 -3.08 2.33
CA ARG A 199 -4.42 -3.07 0.87
C ARG A 199 -3.07 -3.10 0.13
N ASP A 200 -2.01 -2.58 0.75
CA ASP A 200 -0.65 -2.49 0.21
C ASP A 200 0.20 -3.73 0.45
N ILE A 201 -0.32 -4.73 1.20
CA ILE A 201 0.28 -6.06 1.32
C ILE A 201 -0.53 -7.14 0.60
N GLU A 202 -1.60 -6.73 -0.08
CA GLU A 202 -2.47 -7.65 -0.80
C GLU A 202 -1.68 -8.50 -1.79
N ARG A 203 -1.93 -9.81 -1.82
CA ARG A 203 -1.34 -10.72 -2.80
C ARG A 203 -1.88 -10.42 -4.21
N ILE A 204 -1.06 -9.80 -5.04
CA ILE A 204 -1.31 -9.52 -6.46
C ILE A 204 -0.43 -10.47 -7.28
N GLN A 205 -1.05 -11.49 -7.88
CA GLN A 205 -0.36 -12.48 -8.71
C GLN A 205 -0.96 -12.47 -10.13
N ASP A 206 -1.39 -13.64 -10.61
CA ASP A 206 -2.00 -13.79 -11.92
C ASP A 206 -3.35 -13.06 -12.00
N LEU A 207 -3.66 -12.60 -13.20
CA LEU A 207 -4.88 -11.85 -13.49
C LEU A 207 -6.17 -12.66 -13.21
N PRO A 208 -6.30 -13.95 -13.59
CA PRO A 208 -7.47 -14.76 -13.25
C PRO A 208 -7.80 -14.79 -11.75
N SER A 209 -6.81 -15.06 -10.90
CA SER A 209 -6.97 -15.04 -9.44
C SER A 209 -7.44 -13.67 -8.93
N TYR A 210 -6.92 -12.59 -9.53
CA TYR A 210 -7.33 -11.23 -9.18
C TYR A 210 -8.80 -10.95 -9.55
N LEU A 211 -9.21 -11.34 -10.76
CA LEU A 211 -10.58 -11.16 -11.25
C LEU A 211 -11.60 -12.02 -10.49
N GLU A 212 -11.18 -13.14 -9.89
CA GLU A 212 -12.02 -13.91 -8.96
C GLU A 212 -12.28 -13.15 -7.66
N ARG A 213 -11.25 -12.52 -7.10
CA ARG A 213 -11.39 -11.69 -5.90
C ARG A 213 -12.17 -10.40 -6.14
N TYR A 214 -12.04 -9.82 -7.35
CA TYR A 214 -12.67 -8.55 -7.73
C TYR A 214 -13.55 -8.70 -8.98
N PRO A 215 -14.72 -9.34 -8.87
CA PRO A 215 -15.58 -9.62 -10.02
C PRO A 215 -16.08 -8.35 -10.74
N VAL A 216 -16.08 -7.18 -10.08
CA VAL A 216 -16.47 -5.91 -10.70
C VAL A 216 -15.63 -5.54 -11.92
N PHE A 217 -14.36 -5.95 -11.98
CA PHE A 217 -13.51 -5.69 -13.14
C PHE A 217 -13.76 -6.64 -14.30
N ARG A 218 -14.38 -7.80 -14.02
CA ARG A 218 -14.82 -8.76 -15.03
C ARG A 218 -16.16 -8.34 -15.64
N ASP A 219 -17.09 -7.93 -14.78
CA ASP A 219 -18.46 -7.55 -15.13
C ASP A 219 -18.67 -6.05 -14.85
N TYR A 220 -17.93 -5.20 -15.57
CA TYR A 220 -17.92 -3.76 -15.32
C TYR A 220 -19.29 -3.11 -15.62
N PRO A 221 -19.80 -2.20 -14.76
CA PRO A 221 -21.08 -1.55 -15.00
C PRO A 221 -20.97 -0.46 -16.09
N TYR A 222 -21.66 -0.66 -17.21
CA TYR A 222 -21.67 0.29 -18.34
C TYR A 222 -22.83 1.29 -18.23
N ASN A 223 -22.69 2.29 -17.36
CA ASN A 223 -23.58 3.44 -17.32
C ASN A 223 -22.86 4.67 -17.89
N ARG A 224 -23.47 5.38 -18.84
CA ARG A 224 -22.88 6.62 -19.36
C ARG A 224 -22.89 7.72 -18.30
N TYR A 225 -21.82 8.49 -18.26
CA TYR A 225 -21.66 9.64 -17.37
C TYR A 225 -21.80 10.94 -18.16
N GLU A 226 -22.77 11.76 -17.75
CA GLU A 226 -22.88 13.15 -18.17
C GLU A 226 -22.12 14.06 -17.20
N LEU A 227 -21.59 15.17 -17.72
CA LEU A 227 -20.80 16.18 -17.02
C LEU A 227 -21.53 17.54 -17.08
N PRO A 228 -22.74 17.65 -16.50
CA PRO A 228 -23.60 18.82 -16.66
C PRO A 228 -23.02 20.11 -16.03
N TYR A 229 -22.06 19.99 -15.10
CA TYR A 229 -21.45 21.12 -14.39
C TYR A 229 -20.06 21.49 -14.94
N SER A 230 -19.87 21.32 -16.25
CA SER A 230 -18.62 21.66 -16.93
C SER A 230 -18.27 23.15 -16.79
N ASP A 231 -19.27 24.03 -16.82
CA ASP A 231 -19.06 25.48 -16.67
C ASP A 231 -18.60 25.85 -15.26
N GLU A 232 -19.27 25.32 -14.25
CA GLU A 232 -18.92 25.51 -12.84
C GLU A 232 -17.54 24.91 -12.52
N PHE A 233 -17.21 23.77 -13.10
CA PHE A 233 -15.88 23.16 -13.00
C PHE A 233 -14.79 24.11 -13.54
N ILE A 234 -14.96 24.62 -14.76
CA ILE A 234 -14.00 25.52 -15.39
C ILE A 234 -13.89 26.85 -14.61
N ALA A 235 -15.01 27.40 -14.13
CA ALA A 235 -15.02 28.61 -13.32
C ALA A 235 -14.29 28.42 -11.98
N SER A 236 -14.53 27.29 -11.31
CA SER A 236 -13.92 26.98 -10.01
C SER A 236 -12.41 26.79 -10.12
N VAL A 237 -11.93 26.09 -11.16
CA VAL A 237 -10.47 25.93 -11.36
C VAL A 237 -9.80 27.27 -11.68
N ARG A 238 -10.46 28.15 -12.44
CA ARG A 238 -9.98 29.52 -12.67
C ARG A 238 -9.85 30.30 -11.37
N GLU A 239 -10.87 30.28 -10.53
CA GLU A 239 -10.85 30.95 -9.23
C GLU A 239 -9.74 30.39 -8.32
N ILE A 240 -9.55 29.07 -8.28
CA ILE A 240 -8.45 28.46 -7.55
C ILE A 240 -7.10 28.96 -8.05
N LYS A 241 -6.90 29.04 -9.36
CA LYS A 241 -5.66 29.57 -9.95
C LYS A 241 -5.43 31.01 -9.53
N GLU A 242 -6.44 31.87 -9.61
CA GLU A 242 -6.36 33.27 -9.19
C GLU A 242 -6.03 33.41 -7.70
N ILE A 243 -6.64 32.58 -6.84
CA ILE A 243 -6.34 32.52 -5.40
C ILE A 243 -4.86 32.20 -5.15
N CYS A 244 -4.33 31.21 -5.88
CA CYS A 244 -2.94 30.76 -5.76
C CYS A 244 -1.96 31.84 -6.24
N GLU A 245 -2.21 32.43 -7.42
CA GLU A 245 -1.38 33.50 -7.98
C GLU A 245 -1.33 34.73 -7.06
N ALA A 246 -2.48 35.17 -6.54
CA ALA A 246 -2.56 36.31 -5.63
C ALA A 246 -1.77 36.12 -4.32
N ARG A 247 -1.46 34.87 -3.95
CA ARG A 247 -0.75 34.50 -2.71
C ARG A 247 0.64 33.92 -2.95
N ASN A 248 1.10 33.87 -4.20
CA ASN A 248 2.35 33.21 -4.59
C ASN A 248 2.41 31.74 -4.17
N ILE A 249 1.28 31.03 -4.24
CA ILE A 249 1.19 29.59 -3.99
C ILE A 249 1.52 28.86 -5.29
N ASN A 250 2.45 27.91 -5.24
CA ASN A 250 2.72 27.01 -6.36
C ASN A 250 1.55 26.05 -6.58
N LEU A 251 0.97 26.06 -7.78
CA LEU A 251 -0.19 25.23 -8.14
C LEU A 251 0.23 24.14 -9.12
N LEU A 252 0.02 22.88 -8.74
CA LEU A 252 0.13 21.71 -9.61
C LEU A 252 -1.24 21.06 -9.79
N VAL A 253 -1.67 20.86 -11.04
CA VAL A 253 -2.95 20.19 -11.36
C VAL A 253 -2.68 18.83 -11.99
N ILE A 254 -3.28 17.80 -11.41
CA ILE A 254 -3.17 16.40 -11.81
C ILE A 254 -4.57 15.85 -12.05
N PHE A 255 -4.76 15.15 -13.17
CA PHE A 255 -5.89 14.29 -13.42
C PHE A 255 -5.53 12.86 -13.00
N PHE A 256 -6.22 12.34 -11.98
CA PHE A 256 -5.88 11.02 -11.46
C PHE A 256 -6.15 9.89 -12.46
N PRO A 257 -5.40 8.77 -12.37
CA PRO A 257 -5.65 7.60 -13.19
C PRO A 257 -7.07 7.04 -13.02
N LEU A 258 -7.76 6.85 -14.14
CA LEU A 258 -9.04 6.13 -14.21
C LEU A 258 -8.82 4.72 -14.76
N TYR A 259 -9.61 3.75 -14.28
CA TYR A 259 -9.68 2.44 -14.93
C TYR A 259 -10.23 2.61 -16.35
N HIS A 260 -9.64 1.92 -17.31
CA HIS A 260 -9.94 2.12 -18.73
C HIS A 260 -11.45 2.00 -19.05
N GLU A 261 -12.13 0.99 -18.50
CA GLU A 261 -13.57 0.79 -18.72
C GLU A 261 -14.41 1.94 -18.13
N HIS A 262 -13.92 2.63 -17.10
CA HIS A 262 -14.57 3.84 -16.61
C HIS A 262 -14.36 5.02 -17.57
N ALA A 263 -13.13 5.18 -18.08
CA ALA A 263 -12.74 6.30 -18.93
C ALA A 263 -13.58 6.39 -20.22
N VAL A 264 -13.98 5.25 -20.81
CA VAL A 264 -14.79 5.23 -22.03
C VAL A 264 -16.26 5.60 -21.83
N LEU A 265 -16.73 5.73 -20.58
CA LEU A 265 -18.15 5.97 -20.27
C LEU A 265 -18.56 7.44 -20.28
N PHE A 266 -17.59 8.36 -20.30
CA PHE A 266 -17.85 9.80 -20.33
C PHE A 266 -18.29 10.26 -21.72
N ASP A 267 -19.20 11.24 -21.77
CA ASP A 267 -19.55 11.91 -23.02
C ASP A 267 -18.31 12.62 -23.61
N TYR A 268 -17.96 12.26 -24.84
CA TYR A 268 -16.73 12.74 -25.46
C TYR A 268 -16.75 14.25 -25.72
N GLU A 269 -17.87 14.82 -26.15
CA GLU A 269 -17.93 16.23 -26.50
C GLU A 269 -17.75 17.09 -25.25
N GLN A 270 -18.38 16.69 -24.14
CA GLN A 270 -18.19 17.35 -22.84
C GLN A 270 -16.77 17.17 -22.30
N LEU A 271 -16.20 15.97 -22.43
CA LEU A 271 -14.81 15.71 -22.04
C LEU A 271 -13.83 16.57 -22.85
N ALA A 272 -13.99 16.63 -24.17
CA ALA A 272 -13.15 17.44 -25.05
C ALA A 272 -13.27 18.95 -24.76
N ASP A 273 -14.47 19.44 -24.44
CA ASP A 273 -14.70 20.82 -24.00
C ASP A 273 -13.95 21.13 -22.69
N ILE A 274 -14.09 20.28 -21.67
CA ILE A 274 -13.38 20.43 -20.39
C ILE A 274 -11.87 20.47 -20.62
N TYR A 275 -11.32 19.50 -21.35
CA TYR A 275 -9.87 19.43 -21.63
C TYR A 275 -9.38 20.70 -22.32
N THR A 276 -10.09 21.15 -23.35
CA THR A 276 -9.72 22.33 -24.12
C THR A 276 -9.76 23.60 -23.26
N ARG A 277 -10.86 23.81 -22.52
CA ARG A 277 -11.03 25.01 -21.68
C ARG A 277 -10.13 25.02 -20.46
N LEU A 278 -9.90 23.87 -19.83
CA LEU A 278 -9.00 23.73 -18.69
C LEU A 278 -7.55 24.04 -19.11
N ALA A 279 -7.10 23.51 -20.24
CA ALA A 279 -5.75 23.76 -20.74
C ALA A 279 -5.46 25.24 -21.04
N GLN A 280 -6.50 26.03 -21.38
CA GLN A 280 -6.38 27.50 -21.52
C GLN A 280 -6.24 28.23 -20.17
N ILE A 281 -6.69 27.62 -19.07
CA ILE A 281 -6.51 28.16 -17.71
C ILE A 281 -5.13 27.78 -17.18
N THR A 282 -4.79 26.49 -17.26
CA THR A 282 -3.53 25.95 -16.75
C THR A 282 -3.19 24.65 -17.46
N SER A 283 -1.89 24.41 -17.67
CA SER A 283 -1.43 23.06 -17.99
C SER A 283 -1.71 22.12 -16.81
N PHE A 284 -1.99 20.87 -17.11
CA PHE A 284 -2.26 19.84 -16.12
C PHE A 284 -1.74 18.48 -16.60
N TRP A 285 -1.37 17.61 -15.67
CA TRP A 285 -0.98 16.25 -16.00
C TRP A 285 -2.18 15.33 -16.09
N ASP A 286 -2.24 14.44 -17.09
CA ASP A 286 -3.28 13.41 -17.20
C ASP A 286 -2.66 12.01 -17.23
N PHE A 287 -3.17 11.13 -16.37
CA PHE A 287 -2.75 9.74 -16.19
C PHE A 287 -3.86 8.70 -16.47
N SER A 288 -4.96 9.09 -17.12
CA SER A 288 -6.10 8.21 -17.35
C SER A 288 -6.02 7.39 -18.64
N VAL A 289 -5.14 7.75 -19.58
CA VAL A 289 -5.09 7.13 -20.92
C VAL A 289 -3.75 6.46 -21.20
N HIS A 290 -3.63 5.21 -20.75
CA HIS A 290 -2.45 4.37 -20.97
C HIS A 290 -2.83 2.87 -20.85
N PRO A 291 -2.14 1.92 -21.53
CA PRO A 291 -2.41 0.49 -21.39
C PRO A 291 -2.44 -0.05 -19.95
N VAL A 292 -1.58 0.49 -19.07
CA VAL A 292 -1.57 0.11 -17.63
C VAL A 292 -2.92 0.35 -16.94
N ASN A 293 -3.72 1.31 -17.43
CA ASN A 293 -5.05 1.60 -16.89
C ASN A 293 -6.07 0.51 -17.25
N ALA A 294 -5.76 -0.40 -18.18
CA ALA A 294 -6.57 -1.58 -18.49
C ALA A 294 -6.25 -2.78 -17.57
N ASP A 295 -5.19 -2.70 -16.76
CA ASP A 295 -4.83 -3.76 -15.82
C ASP A 295 -5.47 -3.50 -14.44
N PRO A 296 -6.49 -4.27 -14.05
CA PRO A 296 -7.22 -4.04 -12.80
C PRO A 296 -6.35 -4.23 -11.55
N ARG A 297 -5.19 -4.90 -11.67
CA ARG A 297 -4.26 -5.10 -10.56
C ARG A 297 -3.65 -3.79 -10.07
N PHE A 298 -3.61 -2.74 -10.89
CA PHE A 298 -3.17 -1.40 -10.49
C PHE A 298 -4.26 -0.58 -9.75
N PHE A 299 -5.44 -1.15 -9.53
CA PHE A 299 -6.57 -0.47 -8.92
C PHE A 299 -7.07 -1.20 -7.68
N TYR A 300 -7.46 -0.47 -6.65
CA TYR A 300 -8.15 -1.04 -5.49
C TYR A 300 -9.62 -1.34 -5.81
N ASP A 301 -10.24 -0.53 -6.68
CA ASP A 301 -11.59 -0.65 -7.21
C ASP A 301 -11.74 0.23 -8.47
N ALA A 302 -12.95 0.33 -9.02
CA ALA A 302 -13.26 1.08 -10.24
C ALA A 302 -12.89 2.58 -10.23
N THR A 303 -12.76 3.21 -9.06
CA THR A 303 -12.51 4.65 -8.93
C THR A 303 -11.24 4.99 -8.14
N HIS A 304 -10.65 4.01 -7.44
CA HIS A 304 -9.42 4.19 -6.65
C HIS A 304 -8.25 3.39 -7.24
N PHE A 305 -7.27 4.09 -7.79
CA PHE A 305 -5.98 3.52 -8.20
C PHE A 305 -5.09 3.23 -6.97
N ARG A 306 -4.12 2.32 -7.11
CA ARG A 306 -3.17 1.98 -6.05
C ARG A 306 -2.18 3.08 -5.77
N ASN A 307 -1.65 3.12 -4.54
CA ASN A 307 -0.59 4.05 -4.15
C ASN A 307 0.61 4.02 -5.14
N ASP A 308 0.87 2.86 -5.74
CA ASP A 308 1.95 2.67 -6.70
C ASP A 308 1.74 3.42 -8.02
N MET A 309 0.51 3.48 -8.54
CA MET A 309 0.21 4.35 -9.69
C MET A 309 0.43 5.82 -9.34
N GLY A 310 0.07 6.25 -8.12
CA GLY A 310 0.37 7.59 -7.64
C GLY A 310 1.87 7.87 -7.54
N ARG A 311 2.66 6.89 -7.08
CA ARG A 311 4.13 6.94 -7.06
C ARG A 311 4.70 7.09 -8.47
N MET A 312 4.25 6.28 -9.44
CA MET A 312 4.67 6.39 -10.84
C MET A 312 4.29 7.75 -11.45
N ALA A 313 3.09 8.25 -11.15
CA ALA A 313 2.63 9.55 -11.62
C ALA A 313 3.51 10.70 -11.07
N LEU A 314 3.83 10.71 -9.78
CA LEU A 314 4.73 11.71 -9.21
C LEU A 314 6.16 11.57 -9.77
N ALA A 315 6.66 10.34 -9.92
CA ALA A 315 7.96 10.12 -10.54
C ALA A 315 8.02 10.68 -11.97
N LYS A 316 6.96 10.51 -12.76
CA LYS A 316 6.84 11.12 -14.10
C LYS A 316 6.86 12.64 -14.06
N ILE A 317 6.12 13.26 -13.14
CA ILE A 317 6.02 14.73 -13.00
C ILE A 317 7.37 15.34 -12.65
N PHE A 318 8.10 14.72 -11.73
CA PHE A 318 9.34 15.25 -11.16
C PHE A 318 10.62 14.66 -11.76
N GLY A 319 10.51 13.74 -12.72
CA GLY A 319 11.65 13.11 -13.38
C GLY A 319 12.47 12.17 -12.48
N ASP A 320 11.83 11.44 -11.56
CA ASP A 320 12.53 10.48 -10.69
C ASP A 320 12.73 9.14 -11.43
N GLU A 321 13.94 8.90 -11.92
CA GLU A 321 14.35 7.68 -12.62
C GLU A 321 14.56 6.47 -11.70
N THR A 322 14.45 6.65 -10.37
CA THR A 322 14.58 5.53 -9.41
C THR A 322 13.30 4.72 -9.26
N VAL A 323 12.20 5.17 -9.86
CA VAL A 323 10.89 4.52 -9.87
C VAL A 323 10.58 4.10 -11.30
N TYR A 324 10.13 2.86 -11.47
CA TYR A 324 9.62 2.38 -12.74
C TYR A 324 8.42 3.23 -13.18
N VAL A 325 8.50 3.80 -14.38
CA VAL A 325 7.39 4.48 -15.04
C VAL A 325 7.25 3.86 -16.44
N PRO A 326 6.09 3.26 -16.78
CA PRO A 326 5.88 2.71 -18.11
C PRO A 326 6.10 3.77 -19.20
N GLU A 327 6.66 3.36 -20.33
CA GLU A 327 6.88 4.26 -21.46
C GLU A 327 5.54 4.87 -21.92
N GLY A 328 5.48 6.20 -22.03
CA GLY A 328 4.26 6.90 -22.42
C GLY A 328 3.23 7.09 -21.29
N PHE A 329 3.47 6.61 -20.06
CA PHE A 329 2.58 6.87 -18.94
C PHE A 329 2.66 8.34 -18.51
N GLY A 330 1.50 9.01 -18.51
CA GLY A 330 1.35 10.41 -18.14
C GLY A 330 1.66 11.39 -19.28
N THR A 331 0.75 12.33 -19.52
CA THR A 331 0.91 13.41 -20.50
C THR A 331 0.71 14.78 -19.82
N LEU A 332 1.61 15.73 -20.06
CA LEU A 332 1.37 17.13 -19.73
C LEU A 332 0.46 17.73 -20.78
N VAL A 333 -0.77 18.07 -20.39
CA VAL A 333 -1.80 18.64 -21.25
C VAL A 333 -1.62 20.15 -21.31
N THR A 334 -1.67 20.67 -22.51
CA THR A 334 -1.44 22.06 -22.91
C THR A 334 -2.50 22.46 -23.96
N PRO A 335 -2.71 23.76 -24.22
CA PRO A 335 -3.59 24.20 -25.30
C PRO A 335 -3.36 23.49 -26.65
N GLU A 336 -2.11 23.13 -26.93
CA GLU A 336 -1.69 22.55 -28.20
C GLU A 336 -2.10 21.07 -28.36
N ASN A 337 -2.18 20.31 -27.27
CA ASN A 337 -2.43 18.86 -27.31
C ASN A 337 -3.73 18.43 -26.59
N ALA A 338 -4.49 19.36 -26.00
CA ALA A 338 -5.68 19.05 -25.21
C ALA A 338 -6.72 18.18 -25.95
N LEU A 339 -7.04 18.53 -27.20
CA LEU A 339 -8.01 17.79 -28.00
C LEU A 339 -7.49 16.40 -28.40
N GLU A 340 -6.19 16.29 -28.70
CA GLU A 340 -5.55 15.00 -29.00
C GLU A 340 -5.60 14.08 -27.78
N GLN A 341 -5.27 14.62 -26.61
CA GLN A 341 -5.31 13.87 -25.35
C GLN A 341 -6.74 13.41 -25.02
N ALA A 342 -7.73 14.30 -25.13
CA ALA A 342 -9.14 13.96 -24.94
C ALA A 342 -9.61 12.84 -25.90
N ALA A 343 -9.12 12.84 -27.14
CA ALA A 343 -9.49 11.80 -28.12
C ALA A 343 -9.02 10.40 -27.72
N LYS A 344 -7.95 10.26 -26.94
CA LYS A 344 -7.43 8.95 -26.47
C LYS A 344 -8.42 8.23 -25.56
N TYR A 345 -9.28 8.95 -24.84
CA TYR A 345 -10.34 8.33 -24.02
C TYR A 345 -11.30 7.47 -24.85
N ARG A 346 -11.50 7.78 -26.14
CA ARG A 346 -12.38 7.00 -27.03
C ARG A 346 -11.72 5.75 -27.59
N ALA A 347 -10.40 5.73 -27.70
CA ALA A 347 -9.67 4.63 -28.32
C ALA A 347 -9.80 3.34 -27.49
N GLY A 348 -9.84 3.52 -26.18
CA GLY A 348 -9.75 2.43 -25.22
C GLY A 348 -8.43 1.67 -25.27
N TYR A 349 -8.20 0.79 -24.30
CA TYR A 349 -6.98 0.02 -24.20
C TYR A 349 -7.32 -1.45 -23.96
N LYS A 350 -6.80 -2.32 -24.84
CA LYS A 350 -6.80 -3.74 -24.53
C LYS A 350 -5.68 -4.02 -23.55
N LEU A 351 -5.96 -4.89 -22.58
CA LEU A 351 -4.94 -5.38 -21.68
C LEU A 351 -3.88 -6.16 -22.47
N ASP A 352 -2.66 -5.66 -22.47
CA ASP A 352 -1.45 -6.33 -22.92
C ASP A 352 -0.38 -6.07 -21.88
N ASP A 353 -0.15 -7.05 -21.02
CA ASP A 353 0.74 -6.95 -19.89
C ASP A 353 2.13 -7.55 -20.17
N SER A 354 2.36 -8.06 -21.38
CA SER A 354 3.58 -8.77 -21.79
C SER A 354 4.88 -7.97 -21.65
N THR A 355 4.78 -6.63 -21.62
CA THR A 355 5.94 -5.73 -21.50
C THR A 355 6.32 -5.41 -20.06
N TYR A 356 5.43 -5.70 -19.11
CA TYR A 356 5.61 -5.37 -17.70
C TYR A 356 5.28 -6.52 -16.76
N THR A 357 4.98 -7.72 -17.26
CA THR A 357 4.85 -8.94 -16.46
C THR A 357 5.87 -10.02 -16.81
N LYS A 358 6.21 -10.84 -15.81
CA LYS A 358 7.13 -11.95 -15.96
C LYS A 358 6.75 -13.10 -15.03
N GLU A 359 6.62 -14.30 -15.59
CA GLU A 359 6.49 -15.52 -14.80
C GLU A 359 7.86 -15.95 -14.25
N VAL A 360 7.93 -16.22 -12.95
CA VAL A 360 9.15 -16.59 -12.24
C VAL A 360 8.89 -17.79 -11.32
N PRO A 361 9.42 -18.98 -11.65
CA PRO A 361 9.46 -20.10 -10.72
C PRO A 361 10.49 -19.83 -9.61
N VAL A 362 10.10 -20.15 -8.37
CA VAL A 362 10.99 -20.10 -7.20
C VAL A 362 11.09 -21.51 -6.64
N LEU A 363 12.29 -22.07 -6.59
CA LEU A 363 12.56 -23.42 -6.12
C LEU A 363 12.95 -23.40 -4.65
N LEU A 364 12.42 -24.34 -3.86
CA LEU A 364 12.72 -24.49 -2.44
C LEU A 364 13.47 -25.78 -2.16
N TYR A 365 14.68 -25.63 -1.64
CA TYR A 365 15.53 -26.70 -1.11
C TYR A 365 15.83 -26.44 0.38
N HIS A 366 16.31 -27.46 1.11
CA HIS A 366 16.73 -27.31 2.49
C HIS A 366 18.12 -27.93 2.69
N HIS A 367 18.17 -29.23 3.00
CA HIS A 367 19.40 -29.94 3.30
C HIS A 367 19.90 -30.76 2.11
N LEU A 368 21.22 -30.86 1.96
CA LEU A 368 21.87 -31.79 1.03
C LEU A 368 22.73 -32.79 1.77
N ALA A 369 22.72 -34.03 1.30
CA ALA A 369 23.54 -35.11 1.83
C ALA A 369 24.11 -36.00 0.70
N ALA A 370 24.97 -36.96 1.05
CA ALA A 370 25.45 -37.95 0.08
C ALA A 370 24.30 -38.84 -0.42
N GLU A 371 23.43 -39.26 0.49
CA GLU A 371 22.19 -40.01 0.24
C GLU A 371 21.06 -39.29 0.97
N ALA A 372 19.89 -39.18 0.34
CA ALA A 372 18.75 -38.52 0.97
C ALA A 372 18.22 -39.35 2.14
N ASP A 373 18.02 -38.70 3.30
CA ASP A 373 17.60 -39.33 4.55
C ASP A 373 16.25 -38.84 5.07
N GLY A 374 15.56 -37.97 4.30
CA GLY A 374 14.28 -37.41 4.68
C GLY A 374 13.64 -36.55 3.58
N PRO A 375 12.39 -36.09 3.79
CA PRO A 375 11.61 -35.34 2.81
C PRO A 375 12.15 -33.93 2.51
N LEU A 376 13.05 -33.41 3.36
CA LEU A 376 13.72 -32.11 3.17
C LEU A 376 15.19 -32.26 2.77
N THR A 377 15.64 -33.50 2.50
CA THR A 377 17.02 -33.79 2.10
C THR A 377 17.06 -34.24 0.66
N ILE A 378 18.00 -33.69 -0.12
CA ILE A 378 18.30 -34.12 -1.49
C ILE A 378 19.74 -34.61 -1.58
N SER A 379 20.00 -35.62 -2.41
CA SER A 379 21.36 -36.09 -2.67
C SER A 379 22.13 -35.07 -3.53
N ALA A 380 23.44 -34.96 -3.29
CA ALA A 380 24.32 -34.10 -4.10
C ALA A 380 24.21 -34.41 -5.61
N ARG A 381 24.10 -35.70 -5.96
CA ARG A 381 23.95 -36.18 -7.33
C ARG A 381 22.64 -35.70 -7.96
N GLN A 382 21.54 -35.82 -7.24
CA GLN A 382 20.22 -35.43 -7.74
C GLN A 382 20.13 -33.91 -7.90
N PHE A 383 20.62 -33.15 -6.93
CA PHE A 383 20.70 -31.69 -7.01
C PHE A 383 21.55 -31.25 -8.21
N GLU A 384 22.75 -31.82 -8.41
CA GLU A 384 23.58 -31.50 -9.57
C GLU A 384 22.85 -31.78 -10.90
N ALA A 385 22.14 -32.91 -10.99
CA ALA A 385 21.38 -33.27 -12.19
C ALA A 385 20.24 -32.28 -12.48
N GLN A 386 19.55 -31.79 -11.44
CA GLN A 386 18.50 -30.78 -11.55
C GLN A 386 19.06 -29.42 -12.00
N ILE A 387 20.12 -28.93 -11.35
CA ILE A 387 20.77 -27.66 -11.73
C ILE A 387 21.31 -27.71 -13.16
N LYS A 388 21.94 -28.83 -13.53
CA LYS A 388 22.40 -29.06 -14.90
C LYS A 388 21.25 -28.99 -15.91
N ALA A 389 20.13 -29.65 -15.64
CA ALA A 389 18.99 -29.66 -16.55
C ALA A 389 18.37 -28.27 -16.73
N LEU A 390 18.29 -27.47 -15.66
CA LEU A 390 17.88 -26.06 -15.75
C LEU A 390 18.80 -25.28 -16.69
N ALA A 391 20.11 -25.38 -16.49
CA ALA A 391 21.10 -24.70 -17.33
C ALA A 391 21.01 -25.15 -18.81
N GLU A 392 20.92 -26.45 -19.07
CA GLU A 392 20.80 -27.00 -20.43
C GLU A 392 19.47 -26.61 -21.12
N ALA A 393 18.40 -26.40 -20.35
CA ALA A 393 17.11 -25.92 -20.85
C ALA A 393 17.06 -24.38 -21.06
N GLY A 394 18.15 -23.68 -20.75
CA GLY A 394 18.31 -22.22 -20.93
C GLY A 394 17.78 -21.38 -19.77
N TYR A 395 17.48 -21.98 -18.62
CA TYR A 395 17.13 -21.21 -17.43
C TYR A 395 18.34 -20.46 -16.88
N THR A 396 18.09 -19.26 -16.38
CA THR A 396 19.11 -18.40 -15.75
C THR A 396 18.73 -18.16 -14.30
N GLY A 397 19.64 -18.53 -13.39
CA GLY A 397 19.50 -18.25 -11.96
C GLY A 397 19.49 -16.74 -11.69
N VAL A 398 18.44 -16.24 -11.05
CA VAL A 398 18.31 -14.83 -10.66
C VAL A 398 18.20 -14.68 -9.15
N SER A 399 18.74 -13.57 -8.65
CA SER A 399 18.69 -13.18 -7.24
C SER A 399 17.35 -12.51 -6.88
N LEU A 400 17.01 -12.45 -5.59
CA LEU A 400 15.82 -11.70 -5.14
C LEU A 400 16.01 -10.20 -5.34
N GLY A 401 17.24 -9.70 -5.22
CA GLY A 401 17.58 -8.32 -5.58
C GLY A 401 17.20 -7.99 -7.02
N GLN A 402 17.46 -8.89 -7.96
CA GLN A 402 17.05 -8.71 -9.36
C GLN A 402 15.53 -8.71 -9.56
N LEU A 403 14.76 -9.48 -8.76
CA LEU A 403 13.30 -9.40 -8.79
C LEU A 403 12.82 -8.02 -8.30
N VAL A 404 13.43 -7.51 -7.22
CA VAL A 404 13.15 -6.16 -6.71
C VAL A 404 13.46 -5.10 -7.76
N GLU A 405 14.59 -5.19 -8.46
CA GLU A 405 14.94 -4.24 -9.52
C GLU A 405 14.03 -4.32 -10.74
N TYR A 406 13.57 -5.53 -11.09
CA TYR A 406 12.54 -5.71 -12.11
C TYR A 406 11.27 -4.97 -11.73
N VAL A 407 10.76 -5.19 -10.52
CA VAL A 407 9.49 -4.61 -10.09
C VAL A 407 9.60 -3.09 -9.84
N GLU A 408 10.61 -2.64 -9.11
CA GLU A 408 10.69 -1.24 -8.67
C GLU A 408 11.31 -0.31 -9.72
N LYS A 409 12.22 -0.80 -10.56
CA LYS A 409 12.96 0.02 -11.55
C LYS A 409 12.69 -0.37 -13.00
N GLY A 410 12.04 -1.50 -13.25
CA GLY A 410 11.79 -2.01 -14.60
C GLY A 410 13.01 -2.66 -15.27
N THR A 411 14.02 -3.06 -14.50
CA THR A 411 15.20 -3.76 -15.06
C THR A 411 14.77 -5.11 -15.62
N GLU A 412 15.09 -5.41 -16.88
CA GLU A 412 14.65 -6.67 -17.49
C GLU A 412 15.26 -7.91 -16.83
N LEU A 413 14.43 -8.94 -16.67
CA LEU A 413 14.86 -10.29 -16.30
C LEU A 413 15.27 -11.08 -17.56
N PRO A 414 16.10 -12.13 -17.41
CA PRO A 414 16.38 -13.08 -18.49
C PRO A 414 15.10 -13.67 -19.09
N GLU A 415 15.22 -14.27 -20.28
CA GLU A 415 14.07 -14.89 -20.96
C GLU A 415 13.42 -15.99 -20.10
N LYS A 416 14.24 -16.86 -19.50
CA LYS A 416 13.81 -17.95 -18.61
C LYS A 416 14.42 -17.78 -17.20
N PRO A 417 13.90 -16.87 -16.37
CA PRO A 417 14.41 -16.69 -15.02
C PRO A 417 14.02 -17.88 -14.15
N VAL A 418 14.88 -18.26 -13.21
CA VAL A 418 14.54 -19.17 -12.10
C VAL A 418 15.21 -18.68 -10.82
N VAL A 419 14.48 -18.67 -9.72
CA VAL A 419 15.04 -18.34 -8.40
C VAL A 419 15.27 -19.65 -7.66
N ILE A 420 16.48 -19.85 -7.14
CA ILE A 420 16.82 -21.02 -6.33
C ILE A 420 16.94 -20.55 -4.89
N THR A 421 16.19 -21.17 -3.96
CA THR A 421 16.22 -20.83 -2.54
C THR A 421 16.55 -22.02 -1.67
N PHE A 422 17.28 -21.76 -0.60
CA PHE A 422 17.54 -22.70 0.49
C PHE A 422 17.05 -22.09 1.80
N ASP A 423 16.29 -22.86 2.59
CA ASP A 423 15.92 -22.46 3.95
C ASP A 423 16.90 -23.04 4.99
N ASP A 424 16.83 -22.50 6.21
CA ASP A 424 17.57 -22.86 7.43
C ASP A 424 19.05 -22.44 7.50
N GLY A 425 19.82 -22.59 6.42
CA GLY A 425 21.25 -22.23 6.41
C GLY A 425 22.19 -23.37 6.80
N TYR A 426 21.88 -24.59 6.37
CA TYR A 426 22.68 -25.78 6.67
C TYR A 426 24.09 -25.72 6.06
N ALA A 427 25.07 -26.31 6.73
CA ALA A 427 26.47 -26.38 6.27
C ALA A 427 26.60 -26.99 4.87
N SER A 428 25.73 -27.94 4.51
CA SER A 428 25.73 -28.54 3.18
C SER A 428 25.30 -27.59 2.06
N ASN A 429 24.65 -26.46 2.36
CA ASN A 429 24.43 -25.40 1.37
C ASN A 429 25.76 -24.80 0.90
N TYR A 430 26.74 -24.66 1.81
CA TYR A 430 28.10 -24.23 1.48
C TYR A 430 28.96 -25.37 0.94
N GLU A 431 28.98 -26.52 1.60
CA GLU A 431 29.92 -27.61 1.25
C GLU A 431 29.54 -28.34 -0.06
N ILE A 432 28.26 -28.39 -0.40
CA ILE A 432 27.73 -29.18 -1.52
C ILE A 432 27.05 -28.29 -2.56
N ALA A 433 26.04 -27.53 -2.17
CA ALA A 433 25.23 -26.79 -3.14
C ALA A 433 26.01 -25.66 -3.82
N TYR A 434 26.80 -24.88 -3.06
CA TYR A 434 27.56 -23.76 -3.58
C TYR A 434 28.58 -24.14 -4.68
N PRO A 435 29.44 -25.17 -4.54
CA PRO A 435 30.32 -25.63 -5.62
C PRO A 435 29.56 -26.08 -6.89
N ILE A 436 28.39 -26.71 -6.73
CA ILE A 436 27.54 -27.11 -7.86
C ILE A 436 26.97 -25.89 -8.56
N LEU A 437 26.45 -24.92 -7.81
CA LEU A 437 25.94 -23.66 -8.36
C LEU A 437 27.03 -22.87 -9.10
N GLN A 438 28.26 -22.81 -8.55
CA GLN A 438 29.42 -22.22 -9.20
C GLN A 438 29.73 -22.88 -10.56
N LYS A 439 29.71 -24.22 -10.62
CA LYS A 439 29.97 -24.98 -11.85
C LYS A 439 29.02 -24.61 -13.00
N PHE A 440 27.77 -24.26 -12.68
CA PHE A 440 26.76 -23.90 -13.67
C PHE A 440 26.47 -22.38 -13.75
N GLY A 441 27.17 -21.55 -12.96
CA GLY A 441 26.96 -20.10 -12.92
C GLY A 441 25.55 -19.71 -12.42
N MET A 442 24.94 -20.56 -11.59
CA MET A 442 23.57 -20.35 -11.10
C MET A 442 23.57 -19.55 -9.81
N LYS A 443 22.68 -18.55 -9.73
CA LYS A 443 22.47 -17.78 -8.50
C LYS A 443 21.47 -18.46 -7.59
N ALA A 444 21.63 -18.25 -6.28
CA ALA A 444 20.67 -18.71 -5.27
C ALA A 444 20.56 -17.72 -4.10
N THR A 445 19.52 -17.88 -3.29
CA THR A 445 19.35 -17.20 -2.01
C THR A 445 19.28 -18.22 -0.89
N ILE A 446 19.99 -17.99 0.20
CA ILE A 446 19.92 -18.80 1.42
C ILE A 446 19.29 -17.97 2.53
N PHE A 447 18.21 -18.46 3.11
CA PHE A 447 17.56 -17.88 4.28
C PHE A 447 18.09 -18.57 5.53
N VAL A 448 18.77 -17.82 6.39
CA VAL A 448 19.44 -18.37 7.57
C VAL A 448 18.65 -18.08 8.85
N ILE A 449 18.56 -19.07 9.74
CA ILE A 449 18.04 -18.88 11.08
C ILE A 449 19.14 -18.22 11.92
N GLY A 450 18.91 -17.00 12.39
CA GLY A 450 19.94 -16.20 13.07
C GLY A 450 20.57 -16.92 14.28
N SER A 451 19.75 -17.54 15.12
CA SER A 451 20.21 -18.25 16.33
C SER A 451 20.97 -19.55 16.04
N SER A 452 20.92 -20.07 14.80
CA SER A 452 21.58 -21.31 14.39
C SER A 452 22.87 -21.10 13.60
N VAL A 453 23.23 -19.88 13.20
CA VAL A 453 24.42 -19.63 12.37
C VAL A 453 25.69 -20.17 13.05
N GLY A 454 26.42 -21.02 12.33
CA GLY A 454 27.64 -21.69 12.81
C GLY A 454 27.41 -22.66 13.97
N LYS A 455 26.21 -23.21 14.14
CA LYS A 455 25.85 -24.16 15.21
C LYS A 455 25.58 -25.55 14.67
N ASP A 456 25.88 -26.54 15.50
CA ASP A 456 25.54 -27.96 15.35
C ASP A 456 24.69 -28.47 16.53
N THR A 457 24.34 -27.58 17.48
CA THR A 457 23.42 -27.85 18.58
C THR A 457 22.31 -26.82 18.64
N TYR A 458 21.11 -27.23 19.05
CA TYR A 458 20.01 -26.30 19.28
C TYR A 458 20.37 -25.29 20.38
N LYS A 459 20.01 -24.02 20.18
CA LYS A 459 20.34 -22.91 21.09
C LYS A 459 20.05 -23.27 22.55
N ASP A 460 20.91 -22.80 23.47
CA ASP A 460 20.78 -23.01 24.93
C ASP A 460 20.66 -24.48 25.37
N THR A 461 21.00 -25.44 24.50
CA THR A 461 20.99 -26.87 24.80
C THR A 461 22.27 -27.54 24.27
N ALA A 462 22.45 -28.82 24.61
CA ALA A 462 23.46 -29.69 23.98
C ALA A 462 22.85 -30.65 22.94
N TYR A 463 21.60 -30.42 22.54
CA TYR A 463 20.91 -31.32 21.62
C TYR A 463 21.44 -31.13 20.20
N PRO A 464 21.91 -32.18 19.51
CA PRO A 464 22.48 -32.06 18.17
C PRO A 464 21.41 -31.71 17.14
N ILE A 465 21.73 -30.79 16.25
CA ILE A 465 20.94 -30.45 15.06
C ILE A 465 21.80 -30.64 13.82
N ILE A 466 21.20 -30.58 12.64
CA ILE A 466 21.97 -30.56 11.40
C ILE A 466 22.91 -29.33 11.43
N PRO A 467 24.22 -29.50 11.17
CA PRO A 467 25.16 -28.38 11.22
C PRO A 467 24.80 -27.25 10.26
N HIS A 468 25.03 -26.01 10.70
CA HIS A 468 24.82 -24.78 9.93
C HIS A 468 26.17 -24.13 9.60
N PHE A 469 26.27 -23.47 8.44
CA PHE A 469 27.49 -22.73 8.10
C PHE A 469 27.64 -21.46 8.97
N GLY A 470 28.87 -20.99 9.14
CA GLY A 470 29.18 -19.76 9.87
C GLY A 470 29.29 -18.53 8.98
N TYR A 471 29.62 -17.39 9.57
CA TYR A 471 29.77 -16.15 8.83
C TYR A 471 31.00 -16.11 7.92
N GLU A 472 32.00 -16.96 8.13
CA GLU A 472 33.15 -17.07 7.23
C GLU A 472 32.74 -17.65 5.88
N GLU A 473 32.01 -18.76 5.89
CA GLU A 473 31.45 -19.40 4.70
C GLU A 473 30.43 -18.47 4.01
N ALA A 474 29.58 -17.79 4.79
CA ALA A 474 28.62 -16.83 4.27
C ALA A 474 29.31 -15.69 3.47
N ARG A 475 30.42 -15.15 4.00
CA ARG A 475 31.19 -14.10 3.32
C ARG A 475 31.82 -14.60 2.02
N GLU A 476 32.32 -15.83 1.99
CA GLU A 476 32.88 -16.41 0.77
C GLU A 476 31.80 -16.56 -0.32
N MET A 477 30.63 -17.10 0.05
CA MET A 477 29.50 -17.25 -0.86
C MET A 477 29.01 -15.90 -1.42
N LEU A 478 28.92 -14.88 -0.58
CA LEU A 478 28.55 -13.51 -0.99
C LEU A 478 29.60 -12.90 -1.93
N ALA A 479 30.89 -13.06 -1.63
CA ALA A 479 31.99 -12.51 -2.43
C ALA A 479 32.04 -13.08 -3.85
N SER A 480 31.43 -14.25 -4.09
CA SER A 480 31.33 -14.84 -5.43
C SER A 480 30.29 -14.16 -6.33
N GLY A 481 29.37 -13.37 -5.76
CA GLY A 481 28.25 -12.77 -6.48
C GLY A 481 27.16 -13.75 -6.94
N LEU A 482 27.21 -15.01 -6.50
CA LEU A 482 26.20 -16.03 -6.83
C LEU A 482 25.16 -16.21 -5.73
N ILE A 483 25.54 -16.01 -4.47
CA ILE A 483 24.67 -16.31 -3.33
C ILE A 483 24.26 -15.01 -2.64
N GLU A 484 22.96 -14.86 -2.39
CA GLU A 484 22.42 -13.89 -1.44
C GLU A 484 22.12 -14.57 -0.10
N ILE A 485 22.42 -13.88 1.01
CA ILE A 485 22.06 -14.34 2.36
C ILE A 485 20.98 -13.42 2.92
N GLN A 486 19.85 -14.00 3.30
CA GLN A 486 18.65 -13.31 3.78
C GLN A 486 18.12 -13.98 5.07
N SER A 487 17.06 -13.42 5.67
CA SER A 487 16.60 -13.83 7.00
C SER A 487 15.58 -14.96 6.96
N HIS A 488 15.78 -16.01 7.77
CA HIS A 488 14.74 -16.96 8.16
C HIS A 488 14.27 -16.70 9.60
N THR A 489 14.15 -15.42 9.97
CA THR A 489 14.01 -14.91 11.34
C THR A 489 15.30 -15.03 12.16
N TYR A 490 15.40 -14.35 13.30
CA TYR A 490 16.49 -14.60 14.24
C TYR A 490 16.19 -15.88 15.04
N ASP A 491 15.01 -15.93 15.65
CA ASP A 491 14.62 -16.95 16.61
C ASP A 491 13.09 -17.21 16.64
N MET A 492 12.38 -16.90 15.55
CA MET A 492 10.96 -17.29 15.35
C MET A 492 10.81 -18.56 14.52
N HIS A 493 11.79 -19.46 14.64
CA HIS A 493 11.82 -20.83 14.09
C HIS A 493 12.04 -21.84 15.23
N GLN A 494 11.30 -21.68 16.34
CA GLN A 494 11.52 -22.48 17.54
C GLN A 494 10.95 -23.90 17.39
N SER A 495 11.52 -24.86 18.11
CA SER A 495 10.99 -26.22 18.17
C SER A 495 10.18 -26.42 19.45
N ALA A 496 8.91 -26.79 19.30
CA ALA A 496 8.06 -27.13 20.44
C ALA A 496 8.60 -28.34 21.24
N GLU A 497 9.45 -29.17 20.65
CA GLU A 497 10.12 -30.27 21.33
C GLU A 497 11.10 -29.78 22.40
N TYR A 498 11.87 -28.73 22.10
CA TYR A 498 12.92 -28.21 22.98
C TYR A 498 12.44 -27.05 23.86
N GLU A 499 11.43 -26.31 23.40
CA GLU A 499 10.93 -25.08 24.02
C GLU A 499 9.55 -25.26 24.69
N GLY A 500 8.89 -26.40 24.45
CA GLY A 500 7.58 -26.70 25.00
C GLY A 500 6.44 -25.88 24.38
N LYS A 501 5.38 -25.64 25.17
CA LYS A 501 4.10 -25.10 24.69
C LYS A 501 4.11 -23.62 24.30
N THR A 502 5.14 -22.88 24.69
CA THR A 502 5.29 -21.44 24.40
C THR A 502 6.20 -21.18 23.20
N ALA A 503 6.65 -22.23 22.52
CA ALA A 503 7.51 -22.12 21.34
C ALA A 503 6.82 -21.32 20.23
N ARG A 504 7.49 -20.27 19.75
CA ARG A 504 7.11 -19.56 18.54
C ARG A 504 7.74 -20.25 17.34
N THR A 505 7.00 -21.21 16.79
CA THR A 505 7.48 -22.05 15.68
C THR A 505 7.41 -21.37 14.31
N ALA A 506 6.70 -20.25 14.20
CA ALA A 506 6.59 -19.44 12.99
C ALA A 506 6.21 -17.98 13.29
N VAL A 507 6.12 -17.14 12.25
CA VAL A 507 5.81 -15.71 12.35
C VAL A 507 4.31 -15.47 12.49
N GLU A 508 3.73 -15.99 13.56
CA GLU A 508 2.33 -15.82 13.94
C GLU A 508 2.20 -15.43 15.42
N PRO A 509 1.13 -14.71 15.81
CA PRO A 509 0.84 -14.44 17.22
C PRO A 509 0.65 -15.73 18.02
N LEU A 510 1.18 -15.78 19.23
CA LEU A 510 0.90 -16.88 20.17
C LEU A 510 -0.54 -16.79 20.70
N ALA A 511 -1.07 -17.91 21.19
CA ALA A 511 -2.41 -17.95 21.77
C ALA A 511 -2.52 -16.98 22.98
N GLY A 512 -3.42 -15.99 22.88
CA GLY A 512 -3.63 -14.98 23.91
C GLY A 512 -2.62 -13.82 23.90
N GLU A 513 -1.68 -13.79 22.95
CA GLU A 513 -0.76 -12.68 22.75
C GLU A 513 -1.50 -11.47 22.19
N SER A 514 -1.32 -10.30 22.81
CA SER A 514 -1.84 -9.04 22.28
C SER A 514 -1.08 -8.64 21.01
N GLU A 515 -1.75 -7.96 20.06
CA GLU A 515 -1.09 -7.45 18.85
C GLU A 515 0.16 -6.65 19.14
N LYS A 516 0.11 -5.74 20.13
CA LYS A 516 1.27 -4.93 20.54
C LYS A 516 2.48 -5.80 20.91
N ALA A 517 2.28 -6.83 21.72
CA ALA A 517 3.34 -7.74 22.14
C ALA A 517 3.91 -8.53 20.95
N PHE A 518 3.04 -9.00 20.03
CA PHE A 518 3.47 -9.67 18.82
C PHE A 518 4.30 -8.74 17.91
N ILE A 519 3.84 -7.51 17.69
CA ILE A 519 4.55 -6.49 16.89
C ILE A 519 5.92 -6.19 17.49
N GLU A 520 5.99 -6.01 18.81
CA GLU A 520 7.25 -5.77 19.53
C GLU A 520 8.21 -6.96 19.38
N ALA A 521 7.72 -8.18 19.54
CA ALA A 521 8.51 -9.40 19.37
C ALA A 521 9.02 -9.54 17.92
N LEU A 522 8.16 -9.38 16.92
CA LEU A 522 8.53 -9.49 15.50
C LEU A 522 9.53 -8.41 15.08
N ARG A 523 9.33 -7.17 15.54
CA ARG A 523 10.28 -6.08 15.28
C ARG A 523 11.64 -6.39 15.90
N ALA A 524 11.68 -6.82 17.15
CA ALA A 524 12.92 -7.15 17.84
C ALA A 524 13.68 -8.28 17.14
N ASP A 525 12.98 -9.38 16.83
CA ASP A 525 13.56 -10.54 16.15
C ASP A 525 14.15 -10.20 14.78
N PHE A 526 13.34 -9.59 13.90
CA PHE A 526 13.79 -9.30 12.55
C PHE A 526 14.91 -8.24 12.53
N LEU A 527 14.85 -7.25 13.41
CA LEU A 527 15.92 -6.25 13.52
C LEU A 527 17.22 -6.86 14.03
N GLN A 528 17.15 -7.82 14.97
CA GLN A 528 18.33 -8.55 15.43
C GLN A 528 18.95 -9.36 14.29
N SER A 529 18.16 -10.19 13.60
CA SER A 529 18.60 -10.97 12.43
C SER A 529 19.30 -10.07 11.40
N ARG A 530 18.66 -8.95 11.06
CA ARG A 530 19.18 -7.99 10.09
C ARG A 530 20.47 -7.31 10.54
N GLN A 531 20.55 -6.87 11.80
CA GLN A 531 21.74 -6.20 12.33
C GLN A 531 22.94 -7.14 12.36
N GLU A 532 22.76 -8.38 12.81
CA GLU A 532 23.83 -9.37 12.89
C GLU A 532 24.31 -9.78 11.50
N LEU A 533 23.40 -10.10 10.58
CA LEU A 533 23.77 -10.43 9.20
C LEU A 533 24.50 -9.26 8.54
N ALA A 534 23.99 -8.04 8.65
CA ALA A 534 24.63 -6.86 8.06
C ALA A 534 26.02 -6.60 8.66
N LYS A 535 26.18 -6.74 9.98
CA LYS A 535 27.46 -6.55 10.66
C LYS A 535 28.49 -7.61 10.25
N GLU A 536 28.12 -8.88 10.23
CA GLU A 536 29.07 -9.99 10.04
C GLU A 536 29.37 -10.25 8.56
N THR A 537 28.49 -9.86 7.64
CA THR A 537 28.62 -10.16 6.20
C THR A 537 28.62 -8.95 5.28
N GLY A 538 28.19 -7.77 5.75
CA GLY A 538 27.97 -6.59 4.91
C GLY A 538 26.71 -6.67 4.04
N THR A 539 25.88 -7.72 4.17
CA THR A 539 24.66 -7.90 3.38
C THR A 539 23.58 -6.89 3.76
N VAL A 540 22.75 -6.50 2.79
CA VAL A 540 21.50 -5.78 3.05
C VAL A 540 20.39 -6.81 3.17
N VAL A 541 19.79 -6.93 4.35
CA VAL A 541 18.67 -7.83 4.59
C VAL A 541 17.36 -7.13 4.24
N PHE A 542 16.72 -7.60 3.17
CA PHE A 542 15.46 -7.06 2.64
C PHE A 542 14.43 -8.15 2.32
N ALA A 543 14.77 -9.42 2.51
CA ALA A 543 13.88 -10.55 2.27
C ALA A 543 13.73 -11.44 3.51
N LEU A 544 12.57 -12.08 3.63
CA LEU A 544 12.26 -13.04 4.68
C LEU A 544 11.54 -14.27 4.11
N SER A 545 12.07 -15.45 4.38
CA SER A 545 11.34 -16.71 4.19
C SER A 545 10.60 -17.02 5.48
N TYR A 546 9.31 -17.36 5.41
CA TYR A 546 8.53 -17.68 6.60
C TYR A 546 8.82 -19.11 7.07
N PRO A 547 9.24 -19.33 8.33
CA PRO A 547 9.27 -20.65 8.96
C PRO A 547 7.95 -21.39 8.74
N LEU A 548 8.05 -22.62 8.24
CA LEU A 548 6.89 -23.47 7.90
C LEU A 548 5.91 -22.86 6.87
N GLY A 549 6.30 -21.77 6.20
CA GLY A 549 5.45 -21.00 5.30
C GLY A 549 4.30 -20.24 5.99
N LYS A 550 4.32 -20.11 7.32
CA LYS A 550 3.22 -19.54 8.11
C LYS A 550 3.46 -18.08 8.51
N TYR A 551 2.42 -17.27 8.35
CA TYR A 551 2.45 -15.83 8.56
C TYR A 551 1.04 -15.29 8.84
N SER A 552 0.94 -14.03 9.27
CA SER A 552 -0.32 -13.29 9.40
C SER A 552 -0.28 -11.96 8.64
N ASP A 553 -1.45 -11.37 8.35
CA ASP A 553 -1.51 -10.03 7.73
C ASP A 553 -0.82 -8.96 8.59
N LEU A 554 -0.93 -9.09 9.92
CA LEU A 554 -0.21 -8.22 10.86
C LEU A 554 1.30 -8.35 10.69
N ALA A 555 1.82 -9.57 10.51
CA ALA A 555 3.24 -9.79 10.25
C ALA A 555 3.68 -9.14 8.93
N GLU A 556 2.90 -9.30 7.86
CA GLU A 556 3.17 -8.71 6.56
C GLU A 556 3.20 -7.17 6.61
N VAL A 557 2.24 -6.53 7.29
CA VAL A 557 2.23 -5.08 7.49
C VAL A 557 3.48 -4.62 8.26
N VAL A 558 3.79 -5.26 9.39
CA VAL A 558 4.97 -4.90 10.20
C VAL A 558 6.27 -5.09 9.42
N LEU A 559 6.43 -6.18 8.68
CA LEU A 559 7.63 -6.43 7.89
C LEU A 559 7.76 -5.43 6.73
N LYS A 560 6.65 -5.02 6.09
CA LYS A 560 6.65 -3.94 5.09
C LYS A 560 7.13 -2.61 5.69
N GLU A 561 6.63 -2.22 6.85
CA GLU A 561 7.08 -1.01 7.57
C GLU A 561 8.57 -1.07 7.93
N LEU A 562 9.06 -2.27 8.27
CA LEU A 562 10.47 -2.53 8.55
C LEU A 562 11.35 -2.55 7.29
N GLY A 563 10.80 -2.36 6.10
CA GLY A 563 11.53 -2.32 4.83
C GLY A 563 11.79 -3.68 4.18
N VAL A 564 11.08 -4.74 4.59
CA VAL A 564 11.11 -6.04 3.90
C VAL A 564 10.36 -5.92 2.57
N LYS A 565 11.10 -6.16 1.49
CA LYS A 565 10.61 -6.07 0.11
C LYS A 565 10.09 -7.39 -0.41
N VAL A 566 10.69 -8.50 0.00
CA VAL A 566 10.34 -9.84 -0.48
C VAL A 566 9.99 -10.74 0.69
N THR A 567 8.85 -11.40 0.63
CA THR A 567 8.49 -12.46 1.59
C THR A 567 8.11 -13.74 0.85
N LEU A 568 8.37 -14.91 1.42
CA LEU A 568 8.17 -16.20 0.76
C LEU A 568 7.44 -17.19 1.66
N SER A 569 6.48 -17.93 1.10
CA SER A 569 5.80 -19.05 1.78
C SER A 569 6.17 -20.38 1.16
N THR A 570 5.67 -21.48 1.71
CA THR A 570 5.85 -22.84 1.16
C THR A 570 4.71 -23.27 0.23
N GLU A 571 3.84 -22.33 -0.16
CA GLU A 571 2.74 -22.60 -1.09
C GLU A 571 3.32 -22.87 -2.50
N PRO A 572 3.03 -24.02 -3.14
CA PRO A 572 3.58 -24.35 -4.44
C PRO A 572 2.98 -23.52 -5.57
N GLY A 573 3.82 -23.05 -6.49
CA GLY A 573 3.38 -22.42 -7.74
C GLY A 573 4.41 -21.48 -8.36
N VAL A 574 4.06 -20.96 -9.53
CA VAL A 574 4.80 -19.92 -10.25
C VAL A 574 4.27 -18.56 -9.84
N ASN A 575 5.13 -17.53 -9.89
CA ASN A 575 4.78 -16.17 -9.51
C ASN A 575 4.76 -15.26 -10.74
N THR A 576 3.68 -14.48 -10.89
CA THR A 576 3.62 -13.38 -11.84
C THR A 576 4.18 -12.11 -11.19
N LEU A 577 5.37 -11.67 -11.62
CA LEU A 577 5.90 -10.37 -11.23
C LEU A 577 5.38 -9.28 -12.16
N ILE A 578 5.09 -8.10 -11.60
CA ILE A 578 4.49 -6.98 -12.31
C ILE A 578 5.29 -5.71 -12.01
N LYS A 579 5.88 -5.08 -13.04
CA LYS A 579 6.63 -3.83 -12.88
C LYS A 579 5.72 -2.75 -12.31
N GLY A 580 6.20 -2.01 -11.32
CA GLY A 580 5.46 -0.97 -10.62
C GLY A 580 4.50 -1.48 -9.54
N LEU A 581 4.39 -2.79 -9.25
CA LEU A 581 3.56 -3.31 -8.16
C LEU A 581 4.39 -4.16 -7.18
N PRO A 582 5.03 -3.56 -6.16
CA PRO A 582 5.82 -4.27 -5.14
C PRO A 582 5.08 -5.38 -4.40
N GLN A 583 3.74 -5.35 -4.39
CA GLN A 583 2.89 -6.37 -3.80
C GLN A 583 3.09 -7.76 -4.42
N CYS A 584 3.50 -7.84 -5.69
CA CYS A 584 3.79 -9.13 -6.34
C CYS A 584 5.04 -9.83 -5.79
N LEU A 585 5.87 -9.15 -4.99
CA LEU A 585 7.04 -9.70 -4.31
C LEU A 585 6.71 -10.25 -2.91
N ARG A 586 5.45 -10.14 -2.48
CA ARG A 586 5.03 -10.52 -1.14
C ARG A 586 4.43 -11.92 -1.15
N VAL A 587 4.89 -12.72 -0.19
CA VAL A 587 4.49 -14.10 0.04
C VAL A 587 4.55 -14.93 -1.26
N LEU A 588 5.71 -14.87 -1.93
CA LEU A 588 6.00 -15.63 -3.13
C LEU A 588 5.79 -17.12 -2.89
N LYS A 589 5.13 -17.75 -3.84
CA LYS A 589 4.98 -19.20 -3.94
C LYS A 589 6.33 -19.84 -4.24
N ARG A 590 6.56 -21.03 -3.70
CA ARG A 590 7.79 -21.80 -3.91
C ARG A 590 7.48 -23.24 -4.23
N ILE A 591 8.13 -23.76 -5.27
CA ILE A 591 8.04 -25.15 -5.70
C ILE A 591 8.99 -25.96 -4.82
N PRO A 592 8.49 -26.81 -3.90
CA PRO A 592 9.35 -27.68 -3.11
C PRO A 592 10.01 -28.72 -4.03
N VAL A 593 11.32 -28.90 -3.87
CA VAL A 593 12.09 -29.87 -4.64
C VAL A 593 12.80 -30.82 -3.68
N ASP A 594 12.61 -32.11 -3.91
CA ASP A 594 13.19 -33.18 -3.11
C ASP A 594 13.85 -34.25 -4.01
N GLU A 595 14.33 -35.32 -3.38
CA GLU A 595 14.97 -36.46 -4.06
C GLU A 595 14.08 -37.13 -5.13
N SER A 596 12.75 -37.08 -4.97
CA SER A 596 11.81 -37.73 -5.89
C SER A 596 11.63 -36.98 -7.21
N VAL A 597 11.98 -35.69 -7.25
CA VAL A 597 11.80 -34.85 -8.43
C VAL A 597 12.92 -35.09 -9.42
N SER A 598 12.66 -35.88 -10.47
CA SER A 598 13.62 -36.05 -11.58
C SER A 598 13.90 -34.72 -12.31
N PRO A 599 15.04 -34.56 -13.00
CA PRO A 599 15.31 -33.32 -13.75
C PRO A 599 14.28 -33.03 -14.85
N VAL A 600 13.69 -34.06 -15.46
CA VAL A 600 12.61 -33.90 -16.44
C VAL A 600 11.33 -33.44 -15.76
N ALA A 601 10.98 -34.02 -14.60
CA ALA A 601 9.81 -33.62 -13.84
C ALA A 601 9.93 -32.16 -13.39
N LEU A 602 11.11 -31.74 -12.91
CA LEU A 602 11.38 -30.35 -12.51
C LEU A 602 11.06 -29.36 -13.64
N LEU A 603 11.54 -29.63 -14.85
CA LEU A 603 11.30 -28.78 -16.02
C LEU A 603 9.83 -28.77 -16.49
N GLN A 604 9.00 -29.71 -16.03
CA GLN A 604 7.57 -29.78 -16.36
C GLN A 604 6.69 -29.09 -15.32
N MET A 605 7.26 -28.58 -14.22
CA MET A 605 6.50 -27.93 -13.16
C MET A 605 6.14 -26.47 -13.48
N PHE A 606 6.72 -25.88 -14.53
CA PHE A 606 6.52 -24.48 -14.93
C PHE A 606 6.77 -24.23 -16.42
#